data_AF-A0A946NHY0-F1
#
_entry.id   AF-A0A946NHY0-F1
#
_cell.length_a   1.000
_cell.length_b   1.000
_cell.length_c   1.000
_cell.angle_alpha   90.00
_cell.angle_beta   90.00
_cell.angle_gamma   90.00
#
_symmetry.space_group_name_H-M   'P 1'
#
loop_
_entity.id
_entity.type
_entity.pdbx_description
1 polymer ?
#
loop_
_entity_poly.entity_id
_entity_poly.type
_entity_poly.pdbx_seq_one_letter_code
_entity_poly.pdbx_strand_id
1 'polypeptide(L)'
;EYNTEAKIIIMLRNPVDRAFSHYLMDFKLGLLSDKFEDVFNKKEGLKFQQYFLLGNYYSQVKRYLDEFTKENVHIIWYSDFKKDAEQEVQKAFKFIDVDSPYKVNFETVHNSFVMPKGKIIRKIYSIVWLRKLLLFLFPFTLITFIKSTLFTKGKKPKITNESRKIFTEYYLDDICKLEELLSINLSEWKK
;
A
#
# COMPACT_ATOMS: atom_id res chain seq x y z
N GLU A 1 -13.40 19.28 -19.58
CA GLU A 1 -13.86 17.97 -20.07
C GLU A 1 -12.90 16.89 -19.60
N TYR A 2 -13.38 15.67 -19.36
CA TYR A 2 -12.53 14.52 -18.98
C TYR A 2 -12.00 13.83 -20.25
N ASN A 3 -10.81 13.23 -20.19
CA ASN A 3 -10.20 12.51 -21.31
C ASN A 3 -10.63 11.03 -21.30
N THR A 4 -11.47 10.61 -22.25
CA THR A 4 -11.92 9.22 -22.41
C THR A 4 -10.80 8.29 -22.88
N GLU A 5 -9.74 8.83 -23.47
CA GLU A 5 -8.55 8.10 -23.93
C GLU A 5 -7.43 8.08 -22.88
N ALA A 6 -7.74 8.38 -21.63
CA ALA A 6 -6.75 8.34 -20.57
C ALA A 6 -6.27 6.90 -20.31
N LYS A 7 -4.96 6.73 -20.19
CA LYS A 7 -4.34 5.46 -19.79
C LYS A 7 -4.35 5.32 -18.28
N ILE A 8 -4.89 4.20 -17.78
CA ILE A 8 -5.04 3.91 -16.35
C ILE A 8 -4.04 2.82 -15.94
N ILE A 9 -3.22 3.10 -14.91
CA ILE A 9 -2.35 2.10 -14.29
C ILE A 9 -2.85 1.79 -12.89
N ILE A 10 -3.11 0.52 -12.60
CA ILE A 10 -3.58 0.04 -11.30
C ILE A 10 -2.55 -0.92 -10.72
N MET A 11 -2.01 -0.64 -9.54
CA MET A 11 -1.13 -1.58 -8.83
C MET A 11 -1.92 -2.31 -7.75
N LEU A 12 -2.02 -3.63 -7.87
CA LEU A 12 -2.75 -4.47 -6.92
C LEU A 12 -1.79 -5.32 -6.08
N ARG A 13 -2.17 -5.55 -4.83
CA ARG A 13 -1.42 -6.34 -3.85
C ARG A 13 -2.39 -7.24 -3.11
N ASN A 14 -1.93 -8.39 -2.60
CA ASN A 14 -2.74 -9.21 -1.70
C ASN A 14 -3.48 -8.32 -0.67
N PRO A 15 -4.82 -8.38 -0.59
CA PRO A 15 -5.61 -7.36 0.12
C PRO A 15 -5.37 -7.37 1.62
N VAL A 16 -5.10 -8.55 2.23
CA VAL A 16 -4.71 -8.68 3.63
C VAL A 16 -3.37 -8.00 3.90
N ASP A 17 -2.40 -8.24 3.03
CA ASP A 17 -1.06 -7.65 3.12
C ASP A 17 -1.08 -6.12 2.90
N ARG A 18 -1.96 -5.64 2.02
CA ARG A 18 -2.21 -4.21 1.77
C ARG A 18 -2.83 -3.55 3.00
N ALA A 19 -3.90 -4.13 3.53
CA ALA A 19 -4.61 -3.68 4.73
C ALA A 19 -3.64 -3.50 5.91
N PHE A 20 -2.87 -4.55 6.21
CA PHE A 20 -1.94 -4.53 7.33
C PHE A 20 -0.77 -3.58 7.11
N SER A 21 -0.31 -3.42 5.86
CA SER A 21 0.72 -2.42 5.54
C SER A 21 0.25 -1.00 5.81
N HIS A 22 -1.02 -0.69 5.50
CA HIS A 22 -1.62 0.62 5.79
C HIS A 22 -1.77 0.84 7.30
N TYR A 23 -2.30 -0.15 8.03
CA TYR A 23 -2.38 -0.10 9.50
C TYR A 23 -1.01 0.17 10.15
N LEU A 24 0.05 -0.52 9.70
CA LEU A 24 1.39 -0.34 10.23
C LEU A 24 1.96 1.07 9.98
N MET A 25 1.57 1.72 8.88
CA MET A 25 1.95 3.10 8.60
C MET A 25 1.33 4.04 9.65
N ASP A 26 0.04 3.94 9.92
CA ASP A 26 -0.63 4.81 10.91
C ASP A 26 -0.21 4.50 12.34
N PHE A 27 0.01 3.22 12.64
CA PHE A 27 0.56 2.77 13.92
C PHE A 27 1.94 3.38 14.18
N LYS A 28 2.83 3.37 13.17
CA LYS A 28 4.15 4.00 13.22
C LYS A 28 4.05 5.51 13.44
N LEU A 29 3.11 6.18 12.77
CA LEU A 29 2.88 7.62 12.92
C LEU A 29 2.28 7.99 14.28
N GLY A 30 1.90 7.00 15.10
CA GLY A 30 1.26 7.21 16.40
C GLY A 30 -0.17 7.75 16.29
N LEU A 31 -0.78 7.65 15.10
CA LEU A 31 -2.16 8.08 14.83
C LEU A 31 -3.19 7.05 15.29
N LEU A 32 -2.73 5.89 15.75
CA LEU A 32 -3.57 4.77 16.12
C LEU A 32 -3.11 4.09 17.41
N SER A 33 -4.08 3.72 18.25
CA SER A 33 -3.90 2.96 19.50
C SER A 33 -4.61 1.60 19.49
N ASP A 34 -5.60 1.41 18.63
CA ASP A 34 -6.38 0.17 18.50
C ASP A 34 -5.50 -1.00 17.99
N LYS A 35 -5.87 -2.25 18.25
CA LYS A 35 -5.27 -3.37 17.53
C LYS A 35 -5.87 -3.49 16.13
N PHE A 36 -5.15 -4.15 15.22
CA PHE A 36 -5.62 -4.32 13.84
C PHE A 36 -6.93 -5.13 13.78
N GLU A 37 -7.01 -6.17 14.61
CA GLU A 37 -8.19 -7.01 14.81
C GLU A 37 -9.39 -6.20 15.35
N ASP A 38 -9.15 -5.25 16.26
CA ASP A 38 -10.23 -4.42 16.81
C ASP A 38 -10.85 -3.54 15.73
N VAL A 39 -10.04 -3.02 14.80
CA VAL A 39 -10.54 -2.25 13.64
C VAL A 39 -11.40 -3.14 12.73
N PHE A 40 -10.96 -4.38 12.49
CA PHE A 40 -11.72 -5.33 11.69
C PHE A 40 -13.06 -5.70 12.36
N ASN A 41 -13.04 -6.02 13.65
CA ASN A 41 -14.21 -6.48 14.39
C ASN A 41 -15.31 -5.42 14.50
N LYS A 42 -14.94 -4.14 14.54
CA LYS A 42 -15.88 -3.01 14.52
C LYS A 42 -16.67 -2.95 13.20
N LYS A 43 -16.05 -3.33 12.07
CA LYS A 43 -16.64 -3.28 10.71
C LYS A 43 -17.25 -1.93 10.31
N GLU A 44 -16.80 -0.84 10.92
CA GLU A 44 -17.39 0.49 10.72
C GLU A 44 -16.36 1.61 10.79
N GLY A 45 -16.77 2.78 10.31
CA GLY A 45 -15.98 4.01 10.36
C GLY A 45 -14.81 4.08 9.37
N LEU A 46 -14.14 5.24 9.38
CA LEU A 46 -13.11 5.58 8.40
C LEU A 46 -11.92 4.61 8.40
N LYS A 47 -11.53 4.09 9.56
CA LYS A 47 -10.41 3.14 9.68
C LYS A 47 -10.73 1.81 8.98
N PHE A 48 -11.93 1.27 9.19
CA PHE A 48 -12.36 0.04 8.52
C PHE A 48 -12.44 0.26 7.01
N GLN A 49 -12.96 1.41 6.57
CA GLN A 49 -12.98 1.77 5.16
C GLN A 49 -11.56 1.80 4.55
N GLN A 50 -10.63 2.52 5.17
CA GLN A 50 -9.27 2.70 4.66
C GLN A 50 -8.44 1.41 4.67
N TYR A 51 -8.59 0.58 5.71
CA TYR A 51 -7.79 -0.63 5.87
C TYR A 51 -8.43 -1.86 5.23
N PHE A 52 -9.75 -1.99 5.23
CA PHE A 52 -10.42 -3.18 4.73
C PHE A 52 -11.21 -2.93 3.45
N LEU A 53 -12.13 -1.97 3.41
CA LEU A 53 -12.98 -1.78 2.22
C LEU A 53 -12.20 -1.45 0.95
N LEU A 54 -11.11 -0.67 1.04
CA LEU A 54 -10.25 -0.38 -0.11
C LEU A 54 -9.53 -1.62 -0.69
N GLY A 55 -9.50 -2.73 0.05
CA GLY A 55 -8.98 -4.01 -0.43
C GLY A 55 -9.97 -4.83 -1.25
N ASN A 56 -11.25 -4.44 -1.29
CA ASN A 56 -12.26 -5.06 -2.16
C ASN A 56 -12.13 -4.47 -3.57
N TYR A 57 -11.29 -5.10 -4.38
CA TYR A 57 -10.83 -4.56 -5.65
C TYR A 57 -11.81 -4.78 -6.79
N TYR A 58 -12.64 -5.84 -6.76
CA TYR A 58 -13.47 -6.22 -7.90
C TYR A 58 -14.29 -5.04 -8.42
N SER A 59 -15.08 -4.42 -7.55
CA SER A 59 -15.93 -3.29 -7.96
C SER A 59 -15.12 -2.08 -8.45
N GLN A 60 -13.92 -1.87 -7.90
CA GLN A 60 -13.06 -0.74 -8.24
C GLN A 60 -12.43 -0.93 -9.61
N VAL A 61 -11.85 -2.10 -9.85
CA VAL A 61 -11.23 -2.48 -11.13
C VAL A 61 -12.28 -2.56 -12.23
N LYS A 62 -13.44 -3.17 -11.95
CA LYS A 62 -14.54 -3.26 -12.91
C LYS A 62 -15.00 -1.89 -13.40
N ARG A 63 -15.14 -0.89 -12.51
CA ARG A 63 -15.52 0.48 -12.92
C ARG A 63 -14.54 1.08 -13.94
N TYR A 64 -13.24 0.83 -13.80
CA TYR A 64 -12.27 1.31 -14.78
C TYR A 64 -12.34 0.53 -16.10
N LEU A 65 -12.56 -0.78 -16.05
CA LEU A 65 -12.71 -1.61 -17.26
C LEU A 65 -14.04 -1.37 -18.01
N ASP A 66 -15.08 -0.94 -17.30
CA ASP A 66 -16.38 -0.61 -17.91
C ASP A 66 -16.33 0.75 -18.63
N GLU A 67 -15.58 1.71 -18.08
CA GLU A 67 -15.47 3.09 -18.61
C GLU A 67 -14.34 3.24 -19.63
N PHE A 68 -13.21 2.58 -19.41
CA PHE A 68 -12.05 2.60 -20.29
C PHE A 68 -11.92 1.26 -21.00
N THR A 69 -11.50 1.28 -22.25
CA THR A 69 -11.19 0.05 -22.98
C THR A 69 -10.12 -0.76 -22.24
N LYS A 70 -10.16 -2.09 -22.39
CA LYS A 70 -9.20 -2.98 -21.71
C LYS A 70 -7.76 -2.63 -22.08
N GLU A 71 -7.54 -2.14 -23.30
CA GLU A 71 -6.26 -1.68 -23.83
C GLU A 71 -5.75 -0.41 -23.14
N ASN A 72 -6.65 0.38 -22.52
CA ASN A 72 -6.34 1.59 -21.76
C ASN A 72 -6.23 1.34 -20.24
N VAL A 73 -6.25 0.08 -19.78
CA VAL A 73 -6.07 -0.28 -18.37
C VAL A 73 -4.92 -1.29 -18.22
N HIS A 74 -3.87 -0.89 -17.50
CA HIS A 74 -2.73 -1.74 -17.18
C HIS A 74 -2.70 -2.08 -15.70
N ILE A 75 -2.64 -3.38 -15.38
CA ILE A 75 -2.57 -3.86 -14.00
C ILE A 75 -1.15 -4.34 -13.70
N ILE A 76 -0.55 -3.78 -12.65
CA ILE A 76 0.74 -4.19 -12.09
C ILE A 76 0.48 -5.02 -10.84
N TRP A 77 1.01 -6.24 -10.80
CA TRP A 77 0.97 -7.07 -9.60
C TRP A 77 2.14 -6.71 -8.70
N TYR A 78 1.85 -6.28 -7.47
CA TYR A 78 2.88 -5.88 -6.52
C TYR A 78 3.88 -7.01 -6.21
N SER A 79 3.46 -8.28 -6.30
CA SER A 79 4.36 -9.43 -6.18
C SER A 79 5.42 -9.45 -7.27
N ASP A 80 5.03 -9.16 -8.51
CA ASP A 80 5.91 -9.15 -9.67
C ASP A 80 6.80 -7.91 -9.63
N PHE A 81 6.23 -6.75 -9.29
CA PHE A 81 6.98 -5.52 -9.08
C PHE A 81 8.06 -5.65 -8.01
N LYS A 82 7.78 -6.41 -6.94
CA LYS A 82 8.77 -6.67 -5.89
C LYS A 82 9.85 -7.66 -6.36
N LYS A 83 9.51 -8.58 -7.25
CA LYS A 83 10.42 -9.60 -7.79
C LYS A 83 11.35 -8.99 -8.84
N ASP A 84 10.80 -8.17 -9.74
CA ASP A 84 11.50 -7.53 -10.84
C ASP A 84 10.85 -6.16 -11.15
N ALA A 85 11.30 -5.14 -10.41
CA ALA A 85 10.78 -3.78 -10.56
C ALA A 85 11.13 -3.18 -11.93
N GLU A 86 12.27 -3.55 -12.50
CA GLU A 86 12.71 -3.07 -13.80
C GLU A 86 11.77 -3.55 -14.89
N GLN A 87 11.50 -4.86 -14.92
CA GLN A 87 10.57 -5.43 -15.90
C GLN A 87 9.16 -4.81 -15.81
N GLU A 88 8.61 -4.64 -14.60
CA GLU A 88 7.28 -4.05 -14.44
C GLU A 88 7.23 -2.57 -14.83
N VAL A 89 8.29 -1.79 -14.57
CA VAL A 89 8.39 -0.40 -15.03
C VAL A 89 8.49 -0.32 -16.55
N GLN A 90 9.25 -1.21 -17.20
CA GLN A 90 9.33 -1.26 -18.66
C GLN A 90 7.97 -1.60 -19.30
N LYS A 91 7.20 -2.52 -18.70
CA LYS A 91 5.81 -2.79 -19.12
C LYS A 91 4.93 -1.54 -19.01
N ALA A 92 5.05 -0.80 -17.91
CA ALA A 92 4.32 0.45 -17.72
C ALA A 92 4.71 1.52 -18.74
N PHE A 93 6.00 1.70 -19.05
CA PHE A 93 6.48 2.62 -20.09
C PHE A 93 5.97 2.25 -21.47
N LYS A 94 6.05 0.97 -21.84
CA LYS A 94 5.48 0.48 -23.10
C LYS A 94 3.97 0.73 -23.15
N PHE A 95 3.25 0.50 -22.05
CA PHE A 95 1.82 0.77 -21.97
C PHE A 95 1.50 2.24 -22.21
N ILE A 96 2.26 3.18 -21.63
CA ILE A 96 2.05 4.62 -21.85
C ILE A 96 2.67 5.16 -23.14
N ASP A 97 3.33 4.32 -23.93
CA ASP A 97 4.02 4.69 -25.19
C ASP A 97 5.11 5.75 -24.98
N VAL A 98 5.91 5.55 -23.93
CA VAL A 98 7.08 6.40 -23.63
C VAL A 98 8.35 5.60 -23.89
N ASP A 99 9.11 6.03 -24.89
CA ASP A 99 10.52 5.65 -25.02
C ASP A 99 11.29 6.32 -23.89
N SER A 100 11.77 5.54 -22.92
CA SER A 100 12.54 6.07 -21.80
C SER A 100 14.04 5.94 -22.08
N PRO A 101 14.74 7.03 -22.48
CA PRO A 101 16.20 7.07 -22.42
C PRO A 101 16.72 7.18 -20.97
N TYR A 102 15.83 7.32 -19.98
CA TYR A 102 16.20 7.53 -18.59
C TYR A 102 16.57 6.22 -17.89
N LYS A 103 17.75 6.21 -17.27
CA LYS A 103 18.18 5.16 -16.35
C LYS A 103 17.43 5.30 -15.03
N VAL A 104 16.36 4.52 -14.87
CA VAL A 104 15.64 4.43 -13.60
C VAL A 104 16.54 3.75 -12.56
N ASN A 105 16.64 4.34 -11.36
CA ASN A 105 17.38 3.75 -10.26
C ASN A 105 16.48 2.76 -9.50
N PHE A 106 16.74 1.46 -9.66
CA PHE A 106 16.03 0.39 -8.96
C PHE A 106 16.68 -0.05 -7.65
N GLU A 107 17.87 0.44 -7.33
CA GLU A 107 18.62 0.06 -6.12
C GLU A 107 18.07 0.74 -4.87
N THR A 108 17.42 1.90 -5.03
CA THR A 108 16.92 2.69 -3.89
C THR A 108 15.53 2.24 -3.46
N VAL A 109 15.45 1.57 -2.30
CA VAL A 109 14.16 1.19 -1.70
C VAL A 109 13.58 2.34 -0.87
N HIS A 110 12.58 3.01 -1.44
CA HIS A 110 11.79 4.01 -0.73
C HIS A 110 10.75 3.34 0.21
N ASN A 111 10.35 4.05 1.26
CA ASN A 111 9.30 3.62 2.19
C ASN A 111 9.55 2.26 2.88
N SER A 112 10.81 1.88 3.08
CA SER A 112 11.15 0.72 3.89
C SER A 112 10.57 0.84 5.31
N PHE A 113 10.12 -0.29 5.85
CA PHE A 113 9.50 -0.32 7.16
C PHE A 113 10.50 0.08 8.25
N VAL A 114 10.12 1.05 9.09
CA VAL A 114 10.87 1.48 10.27
C VAL A 114 9.89 1.81 11.40
N MET A 115 10.32 1.59 12.65
CA MET A 115 9.49 1.83 13.84
C MET A 115 10.15 2.81 14.81
N PRO A 116 9.37 3.63 15.54
CA PRO A 116 9.90 4.43 16.65
C PRO A 116 10.52 3.53 17.73
N LYS A 117 11.62 3.98 18.34
CA LYS A 117 12.27 3.34 19.49
C LYS A 117 11.42 3.49 20.77
N GLY A 118 10.29 2.80 20.83
CA GLY A 118 9.43 2.76 22.00
C GLY A 118 8.24 3.73 21.96
N LYS A 119 7.39 3.62 22.99
CA LYS A 119 6.06 4.25 23.03
C LYS A 119 6.11 5.78 23.18
N ILE A 120 7.10 6.31 23.91
CA ILE A 120 7.24 7.76 24.14
C ILE A 120 7.59 8.47 22.84
N ILE A 121 8.60 7.98 22.11
CA ILE A 121 8.99 8.54 20.81
C ILE A 121 7.79 8.49 19.84
N ARG A 122 7.06 7.38 19.81
CA ARG A 122 5.84 7.26 18.99
C ARG A 122 4.78 8.31 19.36
N LYS A 123 4.56 8.56 20.66
CA LYS A 123 3.59 9.56 21.14
C LYS A 123 4.02 11.00 20.83
N ILE A 124 5.31 11.33 20.94
CA ILE A 124 5.82 12.64 20.53
C ILE A 124 5.68 12.80 19.01
N TYR A 125 6.00 11.74 18.27
CA TYR A 125 5.94 11.76 16.81
C TYR A 125 4.52 11.89 16.25
N SER A 126 3.47 11.57 17.02
CA SER A 126 2.08 11.78 16.59
C SER A 126 1.65 13.24 16.60
N ILE A 127 2.42 14.12 17.25
CA ILE A 127 2.15 15.56 17.33
C ILE A 127 2.52 16.22 15.99
N VAL A 128 1.53 16.39 15.11
CA VAL A 128 1.72 16.84 13.72
C VAL A 128 2.38 18.22 13.65
N TRP A 129 1.95 19.18 14.49
CA TRP A 129 2.50 20.54 14.49
C TRP A 129 3.97 20.58 14.90
N LEU A 130 4.38 19.72 15.85
CA LEU A 130 5.78 19.64 16.29
C LEU A 130 6.67 19.16 15.13
N ARG A 131 6.20 18.19 14.33
CA ARG A 131 6.95 17.75 13.13
C ARG A 131 7.11 18.88 12.12
N LYS A 132 6.06 19.70 11.90
CA LYS A 132 6.12 20.85 10.99
C LYS A 132 7.06 21.93 11.53
N LEU A 133 7.01 22.21 12.82
CA LEU A 133 7.90 23.17 13.48
C LEU A 133 9.36 22.74 13.37
N LEU A 134 9.68 21.47 13.64
CA LEU A 134 11.04 20.96 13.51
C LEU A 134 11.58 21.09 12.07
N LEU A 135 10.75 20.79 11.07
CA LEU A 135 11.10 20.97 9.66
C LEU A 135 11.30 22.44 9.27
N PHE A 136 10.60 23.36 9.96
CA PHE A 136 10.74 24.80 9.75
C PHE A 136 12.02 25.36 10.41
N LEU A 137 12.35 24.88 11.61
CA LEU A 137 13.47 25.41 12.41
C LEU A 137 14.83 24.81 12.04
N PHE A 138 14.88 23.59 11.51
CA PHE A 138 16.13 22.86 11.32
C PHE A 138 16.36 22.41 9.87
N PRO A 139 17.62 22.33 9.41
CA PRO A 139 17.94 21.85 8.08
C PRO A 139 17.55 20.38 7.91
N PHE A 140 17.26 20.00 6.66
CA PHE A 140 16.82 18.64 6.33
C PHE A 140 17.77 17.54 6.81
N THR A 141 19.09 17.79 6.75
CA THR A 141 20.14 16.86 7.20
C THR A 141 20.09 16.57 8.70
N LEU A 142 19.80 17.58 9.51
CA LEU A 142 19.64 17.40 10.96
C LEU A 142 18.36 16.64 11.28
N ILE A 143 17.27 16.93 10.57
CA ILE A 143 16.00 16.20 10.73
C ILE A 143 16.14 14.73 10.33
N THR A 144 16.86 14.42 9.26
CA THR A 144 17.12 13.03 8.87
C THR A 144 18.00 12.32 9.88
N PHE A 145 19.00 12.99 10.45
CA PHE A 145 19.81 12.45 11.54
C PHE A 145 18.99 12.17 12.81
N ILE A 146 18.14 13.12 13.25
CA ILE A 146 17.24 12.89 14.40
C ILE A 146 16.28 11.73 14.11
N LYS A 147 15.72 11.65 12.90
CA LYS A 147 14.87 10.51 12.53
C LYS A 147 15.63 9.19 12.54
N SER A 148 16.88 9.15 12.08
CA SER A 148 17.67 7.90 12.08
C SER A 148 18.03 7.44 13.49
N THR A 149 18.14 8.35 14.46
CA THR A 149 18.35 8.00 15.88
C THR A 149 17.06 7.58 16.59
N LEU A 150 15.91 8.17 16.26
CA LEU A 150 14.61 7.87 16.87
C LEU A 150 13.91 6.63 16.30
N PHE A 151 14.24 6.23 15.07
CA PHE A 151 13.62 5.09 14.39
C PHE A 151 14.62 3.95 14.17
N THR A 152 14.13 2.71 14.13
CA THR A 152 14.94 1.53 13.79
C THR A 152 14.36 0.76 12.61
N LYS A 153 15.26 0.17 11.82
CA LYS A 153 14.92 -0.93 10.91
C LYS A 153 14.70 -2.19 11.75
N GLY A 154 13.54 -2.28 12.40
CA GLY A 154 13.12 -3.46 13.16
C GLY A 154 12.52 -4.54 12.27
N LYS A 155 12.28 -5.73 12.84
CA LYS A 155 11.48 -6.76 12.17
C LYS A 155 10.05 -6.22 11.98
N LYS A 156 9.58 -6.23 10.73
CA LYS A 156 8.18 -5.91 10.42
C LYS A 156 7.28 -6.86 11.21
N PRO A 157 6.30 -6.35 11.98
CA PRO A 157 5.29 -7.21 12.59
C PRO A 157 4.67 -8.10 11.52
N LYS A 158 4.30 -9.32 11.92
CA LYS A 158 3.57 -10.24 11.06
C LYS A 158 2.17 -10.43 11.61
N ILE A 159 1.20 -10.54 10.71
CA ILE A 159 -0.14 -11.00 11.05
C ILE A 159 -0.02 -12.45 11.51
N THR A 160 -0.76 -12.84 12.54
CA THR A 160 -0.85 -14.24 12.96
C THR A 160 -1.53 -15.07 11.86
N ASN A 161 -1.28 -16.38 11.83
CA ASN A 161 -1.94 -17.26 10.86
C ASN A 161 -3.47 -17.26 11.03
N GLU A 162 -3.93 -17.16 12.27
CA GLU A 162 -5.36 -17.07 12.60
C GLU A 162 -5.99 -15.79 12.07
N SER A 163 -5.42 -14.62 12.39
CA SER A 163 -5.92 -13.34 11.88
C SER A 163 -5.86 -13.30 10.35
N ARG A 164 -4.81 -13.86 9.73
CA ARG A 164 -4.72 -13.96 8.27
C ARG A 164 -5.88 -14.76 7.69
N LYS A 165 -6.18 -15.94 8.23
CA LYS A 165 -7.29 -16.76 7.77
C LYS A 165 -8.62 -16.00 7.83
N ILE A 166 -8.88 -15.30 8.94
CA ILE A 166 -10.10 -14.49 9.12
C ILE A 166 -10.20 -13.39 8.06
N PHE A 167 -9.11 -12.67 7.81
CA PHE A 167 -9.12 -11.57 6.84
C PHE A 167 -9.14 -12.07 5.39
N THR A 168 -8.50 -13.20 5.08
CA THR A 168 -8.58 -13.83 3.75
C THR A 168 -10.01 -14.26 3.46
N GLU A 169 -10.70 -14.88 4.43
CA GLU A 169 -12.12 -15.26 4.31
C GLU A 169 -13.00 -14.05 3.98
N TYR A 170 -12.75 -12.91 4.62
CA TYR A 170 -13.47 -11.66 4.34
C TYR A 170 -13.32 -11.20 2.88
N TYR A 171 -12.16 -11.38 2.26
CA TYR A 171 -11.91 -10.97 0.87
C TYR A 171 -12.23 -12.06 -0.15
N LEU A 172 -12.58 -13.29 0.26
CA LEU A 172 -12.60 -14.44 -0.63
C LEU A 172 -13.55 -14.26 -1.83
N ASP A 173 -14.76 -13.77 -1.57
CA ASP A 173 -15.75 -13.46 -2.62
C ASP A 173 -15.23 -12.39 -3.60
N ASP A 174 -14.65 -11.31 -3.11
CA ASP A 174 -14.07 -10.25 -3.95
C ASP A 174 -12.88 -10.75 -4.77
N ILE A 175 -12.01 -11.57 -4.18
CA ILE A 175 -10.87 -12.19 -4.87
C ILE A 175 -11.36 -13.11 -6.00
N CYS A 176 -12.38 -13.94 -5.76
CA CYS A 176 -12.94 -14.82 -6.78
C CYS A 176 -13.54 -14.03 -7.95
N LYS A 177 -14.31 -12.97 -7.65
CA LYS A 177 -14.88 -12.09 -8.70
C LYS A 177 -13.80 -11.35 -9.48
N LEU A 178 -12.74 -10.89 -8.81
CA LEU A 178 -11.60 -10.25 -9.46
C LEU A 178 -10.82 -11.22 -10.35
N GLU A 179 -10.62 -12.44 -9.87
CA GLU A 179 -9.94 -13.52 -10.60
C GLU A 179 -10.66 -13.84 -11.91
N GLU A 180 -11.99 -13.96 -11.86
CA GLU A 180 -12.84 -14.16 -13.04
C GLU A 180 -12.80 -12.96 -13.99
N LEU A 181 -13.00 -11.75 -13.46
CA LEU A 181 -12.99 -10.50 -14.23
C LEU A 181 -11.70 -10.33 -15.05
N LEU A 182 -10.55 -10.69 -14.46
CA LEU A 182 -9.24 -10.50 -15.06
C LEU A 182 -8.72 -11.75 -15.78
N SER A 183 -9.41 -12.90 -15.64
CA SER A 183 -8.99 -14.19 -16.18
C SER A 183 -7.53 -14.54 -15.81
N ILE A 184 -7.17 -14.33 -14.55
CA ILE A 184 -5.82 -14.61 -14.01
C ILE A 184 -5.89 -15.62 -12.87
N ASN A 185 -4.76 -16.14 -12.39
CA ASN A 185 -4.71 -16.96 -11.18
C ASN A 185 -4.38 -16.09 -9.94
N LEU A 186 -5.28 -16.06 -8.97
CA LEU A 186 -5.10 -15.39 -7.66
C LEU A 186 -5.13 -16.40 -6.50
N SER A 187 -4.78 -17.66 -6.76
CA SER A 187 -4.80 -18.74 -5.77
C SER A 187 -3.91 -18.46 -4.56
N GLU A 188 -2.77 -17.78 -4.76
CA GLU A 188 -1.89 -17.34 -3.67
C GLU A 188 -2.56 -16.31 -2.74
N TRP A 189 -3.57 -15.58 -3.20
CA TRP A 189 -4.29 -14.60 -2.36
C TRP A 189 -5.37 -15.24 -1.49
N LYS A 190 -5.79 -16.46 -1.83
CA LYS A 190 -6.81 -17.23 -1.12
C LYS A 190 -6.23 -18.09 0.02
N LYS A 191 -4.92 -17.97 0.28
CA LYS A 191 -4.18 -18.72 1.32
C LYS A 191 -4.02 -17.91 2.61
#